data_AF-A0A3D1RDW1-F1
#
_entry.id   AF-A0A3D1RDW1-F1
#
_cell.length_a   1.000
_cell.length_b   1.000
_cell.length_c   1.000
_cell.angle_alpha   90.00
_cell.angle_beta   90.00
_cell.angle_gamma   90.00
#
_symmetry.space_group_name_H-M   'P 1'
#
loop_
_entity.id
_entity.type
_entity.pdbx_description
1 polymer ?
#
loop_
_entity_poly.entity_id
_entity_poly.type
_entity_poly.pdbx_seq_one_letter_code
_entity_poly.pdbx_strand_id
1 'polypeptide(L)'
;MQEVIFQDMGLIPYREAWDYQEKLLQRNVQLKTEARTSMQPYDALQVPTKHYFLICEHPPVYTLGKSGDINHVLLSEAELKSRGIEFHHTNRGGDITFHGLQQVVGYPILDLEKMYTDIGRYLRNLEEVIIRTIAEFGLKGSRSSGETGVWIDPELKGRERKICAIGVRCSRWVTMHGFALNVNTDLNYFNHIIPCGIQNKQVTSIEKEVGERVDYEKVKKLLLHHFEEVFEVSINTLRPAL
;
A
#
# COMPACT_ATOMS: atom_id res chain seq x y z
N MET A 1 -8.28 -16.44 -15.27
CA MET A 1 -7.54 -15.30 -14.71
C MET A 1 -8.56 -14.32 -14.15
N GLN A 2 -8.39 -13.79 -12.93
CA GLN A 2 -9.31 -12.77 -12.40
C GLN A 2 -9.03 -11.43 -13.10
N GLU A 3 -10.08 -10.65 -13.34
CA GLU A 3 -9.95 -9.28 -13.86
C GLU A 3 -9.82 -8.28 -12.72
N VAL A 4 -8.88 -7.35 -12.84
CA VAL A 4 -8.66 -6.26 -11.88
C VAL A 4 -8.86 -4.94 -12.58
N ILE A 5 -9.76 -4.11 -12.04
CA ILE A 5 -10.00 -2.76 -12.57
C ILE A 5 -8.91 -1.84 -12.04
N PHE A 6 -8.08 -1.31 -12.93
CA PHE A 6 -7.06 -0.35 -12.54
C PHE A 6 -7.56 1.09 -12.61
N GLN A 7 -7.17 1.88 -11.61
CA GLN A 7 -7.41 3.31 -11.56
C GLN A 7 -6.19 4.06 -11.04
N ASP A 8 -5.76 5.05 -11.80
CA ASP A 8 -4.79 6.04 -11.37
C ASP A 8 -5.53 7.26 -10.85
N MET A 9 -5.51 7.48 -9.53
CA MET A 9 -6.22 8.58 -8.88
C MET A 9 -5.36 9.86 -8.81
N GLY A 10 -4.13 9.84 -9.33
CA GLY A 10 -3.22 10.98 -9.31
C GLY A 10 -2.90 11.46 -7.89
N LEU A 11 -2.76 12.79 -7.75
CA LEU A 11 -2.63 13.45 -6.46
C LEU A 11 -4.01 13.64 -5.82
N ILE A 12 -4.23 13.02 -4.66
CA ILE A 12 -5.53 13.02 -3.98
C ILE A 12 -5.36 13.17 -2.46
N PRO A 13 -6.21 13.96 -1.77
CA PRO A 13 -6.21 14.01 -0.31
C PRO A 13 -6.41 12.62 0.31
N TYR A 14 -5.70 12.34 1.40
CA TYR A 14 -5.70 11.00 2.01
C TYR A 14 -7.11 10.53 2.37
N ARG A 15 -7.93 11.45 2.91
CA ARG A 15 -9.29 11.14 3.34
C ARG A 15 -10.19 10.74 2.17
N GLU A 16 -10.11 11.43 1.05
CA GLU A 16 -10.92 11.12 -0.14
C GLU A 16 -10.57 9.75 -0.72
N ALA A 17 -9.28 9.42 -0.80
CA ALA A 17 -8.83 8.09 -1.23
C ALA A 17 -9.29 7.00 -0.26
N TRP A 18 -9.24 7.25 1.06
CA TRP A 18 -9.69 6.29 2.06
C TRP A 18 -11.22 6.08 1.99
N ASP A 19 -12.01 7.14 1.90
CA ASP A 19 -13.47 7.02 1.77
C ASP A 19 -13.85 6.27 0.48
N TYR A 20 -13.09 6.45 -0.61
CA TYR A 20 -13.26 5.67 -1.84
C TYR A 20 -12.93 4.19 -1.66
N GLN A 21 -11.83 3.86 -1.00
CA GLN A 21 -11.48 2.48 -0.66
C GLN A 21 -12.55 1.80 0.20
N GLU A 22 -13.05 2.48 1.24
CA GLU A 22 -14.13 1.96 2.08
C GLU A 22 -15.39 1.70 1.25
N LYS A 23 -15.77 2.61 0.35
CA LYS A 23 -16.91 2.40 -0.56
C LYS A 23 -16.77 1.11 -1.37
N LEU A 24 -15.60 0.84 -1.95
CA LEU A 24 -15.34 -0.37 -2.73
C LEU A 24 -15.36 -1.63 -1.83
N LEU A 25 -14.70 -1.57 -0.67
CA LEU A 25 -14.70 -2.65 0.32
C LEU A 25 -16.12 -3.00 0.76
N GLN A 26 -16.90 -2.00 1.20
CA GLN A 26 -18.27 -2.21 1.69
C GLN A 26 -19.16 -2.78 0.61
N ARG A 27 -19.01 -2.35 -0.65
CA ARG A 27 -19.76 -2.91 -1.78
C ARG A 27 -19.53 -4.42 -1.92
N ASN A 28 -18.27 -4.87 -1.91
CA ASN A 28 -17.95 -6.30 -2.00
C ASN A 28 -18.40 -7.07 -0.75
N VAL A 29 -18.17 -6.52 0.44
CA VAL A 29 -18.59 -7.11 1.72
C VAL A 29 -20.11 -7.31 1.79
N GLN A 30 -20.89 -6.34 1.30
CA GLN A 30 -22.34 -6.43 1.22
C GLN A 30 -22.77 -7.60 0.32
N LEU A 31 -22.24 -7.70 -0.90
CA LEU A 31 -22.55 -8.79 -1.83
C LEU A 31 -22.26 -10.17 -1.21
N LYS A 32 -21.13 -10.30 -0.51
CA LYS A 32 -20.78 -11.54 0.19
C LYS A 32 -21.68 -11.83 1.37
N THR A 33 -22.16 -10.80 2.07
CA THR A 33 -23.09 -10.95 3.19
C THR A 33 -24.45 -11.44 2.69
N GLU A 34 -24.99 -10.82 1.63
CA GLU A 34 -26.24 -11.21 0.98
C GLU A 34 -26.19 -12.68 0.51
N ALA A 35 -25.11 -13.08 -0.16
CA ALA A 35 -24.90 -14.45 -0.61
C ALA A 35 -24.88 -15.46 0.55
N ARG A 36 -24.24 -15.13 1.68
CA ARG A 36 -24.17 -15.99 2.87
C ARG A 36 -25.49 -16.13 3.61
N THR A 37 -26.38 -15.13 3.50
CA THR A 37 -27.71 -15.16 4.13
C THR A 37 -28.78 -15.77 3.22
N SER A 38 -28.43 -16.11 1.98
CA SER A 38 -29.37 -16.75 1.05
C SER A 38 -29.66 -18.20 1.44
N MET A 39 -30.75 -18.76 0.91
CA MET A 39 -31.08 -20.19 1.09
C MET A 39 -30.18 -21.12 0.26
N GLN A 40 -29.39 -20.57 -0.66
CA GLN A 40 -28.47 -21.35 -1.50
C GLN A 40 -27.14 -21.59 -0.77
N PRO A 41 -26.45 -22.71 -1.03
CA PRO A 41 -25.10 -22.92 -0.52
C PRO A 41 -24.18 -21.78 -0.95
N TYR A 42 -23.37 -21.27 -0.01
CA TYR A 42 -22.43 -20.21 -0.30
C TYR A 42 -21.29 -20.72 -1.20
N ASP A 43 -21.15 -20.12 -2.37
CA ASP A 43 -19.99 -20.25 -3.24
C ASP A 43 -19.42 -18.87 -3.54
N ALA A 44 -18.21 -18.60 -3.03
CA ALA A 44 -17.54 -17.32 -3.20
C ALA A 44 -17.25 -17.00 -4.68
N LEU A 45 -17.07 -18.01 -5.52
CA LEU A 45 -16.80 -17.84 -6.95
C LEU A 45 -18.01 -17.29 -7.70
N GLN A 46 -19.23 -17.53 -7.20
CA GLN A 46 -20.49 -17.05 -7.80
C GLN A 46 -20.89 -15.65 -7.31
N VAL A 47 -20.31 -15.15 -6.22
CA VAL A 47 -20.64 -13.82 -5.72
C VAL A 47 -20.07 -12.78 -6.70
N PRO A 48 -20.84 -11.78 -7.18
CA PRO A 48 -20.38 -10.84 -8.20
C PRO A 48 -19.50 -9.70 -7.63
N THR A 49 -18.55 -10.02 -6.74
CA THR A 49 -17.53 -9.06 -6.26
C THR A 49 -16.59 -8.66 -7.40
N LYS A 50 -16.06 -7.43 -7.32
CA LYS A 50 -15.09 -6.88 -8.29
C LYS A 50 -13.76 -6.62 -7.61
N HIS A 51 -12.67 -6.81 -8.35
CA HIS A 51 -11.32 -6.48 -7.89
C HIS A 51 -10.88 -5.13 -8.43
N TYR A 52 -10.17 -4.36 -7.62
CA TYR A 52 -9.61 -3.07 -8.02
C TYR A 52 -8.14 -2.98 -7.62
N PHE A 53 -7.36 -2.27 -8.43
CA PHE A 53 -6.03 -1.81 -8.04
C PHE A 53 -5.95 -0.31 -8.26
N LEU A 54 -5.91 0.43 -7.16
CA LEU A 54 -5.81 1.89 -7.18
C LEU A 54 -4.36 2.28 -6.98
N ILE A 55 -3.87 3.26 -7.73
CA ILE A 55 -2.59 3.93 -7.46
C ILE A 55 -2.83 5.42 -7.30
N CYS A 56 -2.10 6.05 -6.38
CA CYS A 56 -2.09 7.49 -6.17
C CYS A 56 -0.80 8.00 -5.52
N GLU A 57 -0.70 9.31 -5.40
CA GLU A 57 0.14 9.98 -4.41
C GLU A 57 -0.72 10.88 -3.50
N HIS A 58 -0.22 11.18 -2.32
CA HIS A 58 -0.93 12.04 -1.35
C HIS A 58 -0.14 13.33 -1.10
N PRO A 59 -0.83 14.44 -0.79
CA PRO A 59 -0.22 15.52 -0.03
C PRO A 59 0.41 14.99 1.28
N PRO A 60 1.40 15.69 1.86
CA PRO A 60 2.05 15.27 3.10
C PRO A 60 1.06 14.90 4.20
N VAL A 61 1.13 13.66 4.67
CA VAL A 61 0.21 13.12 5.67
C VAL A 61 0.89 12.06 6.54
N TYR A 62 0.65 12.12 7.84
CA TYR A 62 0.93 11.00 8.74
C TYR A 62 -0.34 10.21 9.02
N THR A 63 -0.20 8.89 9.04
CA THR A 63 -1.31 8.00 9.37
C THR A 63 -0.92 7.10 10.52
N LEU A 64 -1.78 7.00 11.54
CA LEU A 64 -1.61 6.07 12.66
C LEU A 64 -2.48 4.84 12.43
N GLY A 65 -1.86 3.66 12.31
CA GLY A 65 -2.59 2.39 12.16
C GLY A 65 -3.27 1.93 13.45
N LYS A 66 -4.01 0.82 13.36
CA LYS A 66 -4.80 0.25 14.47
C LYS A 66 -3.95 -0.14 15.68
N SER A 67 -2.68 -0.48 15.46
CA SER A 67 -1.72 -0.87 16.51
C SER A 67 -0.71 0.23 16.82
N GLY A 68 -0.98 1.46 16.37
CA GLY A 68 -0.02 2.56 16.49
C GLY A 68 -0.06 3.24 17.85
N ASP A 69 1.10 3.75 18.26
CA ASP A 69 1.27 4.58 19.45
C ASP A 69 1.37 6.05 19.02
N ILE A 70 0.55 6.90 19.62
CA ILE A 70 0.57 8.35 19.36
C ILE A 70 1.93 8.97 19.76
N ASN A 71 2.65 8.38 20.71
CA ASN A 71 3.98 8.82 21.12
C ASN A 71 5.04 8.64 20.02
N HIS A 72 4.70 7.93 18.94
CA HIS A 72 5.55 7.83 17.75
C HIS A 72 5.42 9.03 16.81
N VAL A 73 4.54 9.99 17.10
CA VAL A 73 4.51 11.30 16.42
C VAL A 73 5.41 12.26 17.19
N LEU A 74 6.45 12.79 16.55
CA LEU A 74 7.40 13.71 17.19
C LEU A 74 7.05 15.20 16.99
N LEU A 75 5.97 15.48 16.24
CA LEU A 75 5.47 16.83 16.00
C LEU A 75 4.20 17.07 16.81
N SER A 76 4.09 18.26 17.38
CA SER A 76 2.85 18.76 17.93
C SER A 76 1.82 19.05 16.84
N GLU A 77 0.54 19.10 17.20
CA GLU A 77 -0.56 19.46 16.29
C GLU A 77 -0.34 20.83 15.62
N ALA A 78 0.22 21.79 16.37
CA ALA A 78 0.56 23.12 15.85
C ALA A 78 1.66 23.07 14.78
N GLU A 79 2.66 22.20 14.95
CA GLU A 79 3.74 22.00 13.96
C GLU A 79 3.25 21.26 12.72
N LEU A 80 2.37 20.26 12.87
CA LEU A 80 1.73 19.60 11.74
C LEU A 80 0.97 20.61 10.89
N LYS A 81 0.14 21.45 11.53
CA LYS A 81 -0.64 22.48 10.86
C LYS A 81 0.23 23.53 10.16
N SER A 82 1.28 24.02 10.81
CA SER A 82 2.16 25.05 10.23
C SER A 82 2.98 24.52 9.03
N ARG A 83 3.24 23.21 8.99
CA ARG A 83 3.94 22.53 7.89
C ARG A 83 2.98 22.01 6.80
N GLY A 84 1.67 22.19 6.96
CA GLY A 84 0.67 21.67 6.03
C GLY A 84 0.63 20.14 5.95
N ILE A 85 0.93 19.46 7.06
CA ILE A 85 0.93 18.00 7.14
C ILE A 85 -0.39 17.55 7.79
N GLU A 86 -1.15 16.71 7.09
CA GLU A 86 -2.35 16.11 7.66
C GLU A 86 -2.01 14.98 8.64
N PHE A 87 -2.91 14.68 9.58
CA PHE A 87 -2.80 13.56 10.49
C PHE A 87 -4.12 12.79 10.58
N HIS A 88 -4.09 11.47 10.38
CA HIS A 88 -5.29 10.62 10.44
C HIS A 88 -5.06 9.36 11.28
N HIS A 89 -6.02 9.04 12.15
CA HIS A 89 -6.15 7.70 12.71
C HIS A 89 -6.84 6.78 11.69
N THR A 90 -6.27 5.61 11.45
CA THR A 90 -6.69 4.70 10.37
C THR A 90 -6.94 3.30 10.88
N ASN A 91 -7.64 2.49 10.07
CA ASN A 91 -7.98 1.11 10.40
C ASN A 91 -7.07 0.06 9.74
N ARG A 92 -5.95 0.47 9.12
CA ARG A 92 -4.92 -0.46 8.61
C ARG A 92 -4.16 -1.12 9.75
N GLY A 93 -3.57 -2.27 9.46
CA GLY A 93 -2.53 -2.84 10.32
C GLY A 93 -1.29 -1.95 10.41
N GLY A 94 -0.46 -2.25 11.41
CA GLY A 94 0.78 -1.52 11.67
C GLY A 94 0.58 -0.27 12.52
N ASP A 95 1.66 0.49 12.61
CA ASP A 95 1.85 1.64 13.50
C ASP A 95 1.77 2.95 12.68
N ILE A 96 2.53 4.00 13.00
CA ILE A 96 2.63 5.23 12.24
C ILE A 96 3.37 5.05 10.91
N THR A 97 2.97 5.81 9.88
CA THR A 97 3.74 5.99 8.66
C THR A 97 3.48 7.35 8.02
N PHE A 98 4.26 7.68 7.00
CA PHE A 98 4.16 8.90 6.21
C PHE A 98 3.78 8.59 4.76
N HIS A 99 2.95 9.45 4.18
CA HIS A 99 2.74 9.54 2.74
C HIS A 99 2.94 10.97 2.25
N GLY A 100 3.42 11.12 1.02
CA GLY A 100 3.70 12.42 0.43
C GLY A 100 3.95 12.33 -1.06
N LEU A 101 4.30 13.48 -1.64
CA LEU A 101 4.60 13.61 -3.06
C LEU A 101 5.73 12.67 -3.48
N GLN A 102 5.63 12.15 -4.70
CA GLN A 102 6.63 11.22 -5.27
C GLN A 102 6.80 9.92 -4.46
N GLN A 103 5.85 9.58 -3.61
CA GLN A 103 5.65 8.24 -3.08
C GLN A 103 4.53 7.60 -3.90
N VAL A 104 4.73 6.39 -4.43
CA VAL A 104 3.64 5.66 -5.07
C VAL A 104 2.90 4.88 -4.01
N VAL A 105 1.62 5.18 -3.82
CA VAL A 105 0.74 4.48 -2.89
C VAL A 105 -0.20 3.60 -3.70
N GLY A 106 -0.20 2.30 -3.40
CA GLY A 106 -1.01 1.29 -4.08
C GLY A 106 -2.04 0.68 -3.14
N TYR A 107 -3.29 0.62 -3.57
CA TYR A 107 -4.42 0.06 -2.81
C TYR A 107 -5.13 -1.06 -3.59
N PRO A 108 -4.67 -2.32 -3.47
CA PRO A 108 -5.39 -3.47 -4.02
C PRO A 108 -6.61 -3.82 -3.18
N ILE A 109 -7.80 -3.70 -3.77
CA ILE A 109 -9.10 -4.09 -3.20
C ILE A 109 -9.52 -5.40 -3.86
N LEU A 110 -9.05 -6.52 -3.32
CA LEU A 110 -9.18 -7.85 -3.91
C LEU A 110 -10.07 -8.74 -3.03
N ASP A 111 -10.91 -9.57 -3.66
CA ASP A 111 -11.61 -10.66 -3.01
C ASP A 111 -10.76 -11.95 -3.06
N LEU A 112 -10.05 -12.21 -1.97
CA LEU A 112 -9.13 -13.33 -1.87
C LEU A 112 -9.83 -14.69 -1.92
N GLU A 113 -11.13 -14.81 -1.59
CA GLU A 113 -11.84 -16.09 -1.77
C GLU A 113 -11.98 -16.49 -3.26
N LYS A 114 -11.78 -15.56 -4.20
CA LYS A 114 -11.76 -15.83 -5.65
C LYS A 114 -10.37 -16.10 -6.21
N MET A 115 -9.34 -16.02 -5.37
CA MET A 115 -7.94 -16.19 -5.75
C MET A 115 -7.30 -17.29 -4.90
N TYR A 116 -7.12 -17.01 -3.61
CA TYR A 116 -6.60 -17.89 -2.57
C TYR A 116 -6.92 -17.32 -1.19
N THR A 117 -7.28 -18.15 -0.22
CA THR A 117 -7.60 -17.70 1.14
C THR A 117 -6.37 -17.72 2.06
N ASP A 118 -5.40 -16.85 1.76
CA ASP A 118 -4.16 -16.73 2.54
C ASP A 118 -3.65 -15.27 2.56
N ILE A 119 -3.75 -14.63 3.74
CA ILE A 119 -3.28 -13.26 3.97
C ILE A 119 -1.76 -13.16 3.98
N GLY A 120 -1.06 -14.21 4.45
CA GLY A 120 0.39 -14.27 4.43
C GLY A 120 0.90 -14.28 2.99
N ARG A 121 0.33 -15.16 2.14
CA ARG A 121 0.61 -15.17 0.69
C ARG A 121 0.31 -13.83 0.04
N TYR A 122 -0.83 -13.20 0.38
CA TYR A 122 -1.16 -11.86 -0.13
C TYR A 122 -0.08 -10.82 0.19
N LEU A 123 0.38 -10.75 1.44
CA LEU A 123 1.44 -9.84 1.85
C LEU A 123 2.77 -10.16 1.14
N ARG A 124 3.13 -11.44 1.02
CA ARG A 124 4.34 -11.88 0.30
C ARG A 124 4.30 -11.51 -1.18
N ASN A 125 3.12 -11.58 -1.79
CA ASN A 125 2.90 -11.17 -3.18
C ASN A 125 3.06 -9.65 -3.33
N LEU A 126 2.52 -8.83 -2.42
CA LEU A 126 2.78 -7.39 -2.45
C LEU A 126 4.28 -7.08 -2.32
N GLU A 127 4.98 -7.72 -1.38
CA GLU A 127 6.44 -7.58 -1.26
C GLU A 127 7.16 -7.99 -2.55
N GLU A 128 6.72 -9.07 -3.21
CA GLU A 128 7.30 -9.55 -4.47
C GLU A 128 7.12 -8.55 -5.62
N VAL A 129 5.93 -7.95 -5.76
CA VAL A 129 5.67 -6.91 -6.76
C VAL A 129 6.67 -5.77 -6.60
N ILE A 130 6.89 -5.33 -5.36
CA ILE A 130 7.82 -4.24 -5.07
C ILE A 130 9.27 -4.66 -5.34
N ILE A 131 9.68 -5.85 -4.91
CA ILE A 131 11.04 -6.38 -5.13
C ILE A 131 11.36 -6.42 -6.62
N ARG A 132 10.45 -6.95 -7.45
CA ARG A 132 10.60 -6.98 -8.91
C ARG A 132 10.66 -5.59 -9.51
N THR A 133 9.76 -4.69 -9.09
CA THR A 133 9.72 -3.31 -9.57
C THR A 133 11.02 -2.58 -9.33
N ILE A 134 11.62 -2.67 -8.14
CA ILE A 134 12.86 -1.94 -7.85
C ILE A 134 14.09 -2.60 -8.47
N ALA A 135 14.02 -3.89 -8.82
CA ALA A 135 15.09 -4.59 -9.54
C ALA A 135 15.32 -4.01 -10.95
N GLU A 136 14.29 -3.46 -11.58
CA GLU A 136 14.37 -2.72 -12.86
C GLU A 136 15.20 -1.43 -12.78
N PHE A 137 15.53 -0.98 -11.57
CA PHE A 137 16.43 0.13 -11.28
C PHE A 137 17.79 -0.34 -10.72
N GLY A 138 18.07 -1.64 -10.80
CA GLY A 138 19.32 -2.24 -10.30
C GLY A 138 19.35 -2.42 -8.78
N LEU A 139 18.23 -2.24 -8.08
CA LEU A 139 18.16 -2.35 -6.63
C LEU A 139 17.83 -3.77 -6.20
N LYS A 140 18.51 -4.27 -5.16
CA LYS A 140 18.21 -5.57 -4.56
C LYS A 140 17.32 -5.41 -3.33
N GLY A 141 16.01 -5.58 -3.53
CA GLY A 141 15.03 -5.64 -2.44
C GLY A 141 14.95 -7.01 -1.78
N SER A 142 14.73 -7.01 -0.47
CA SER A 142 14.56 -8.21 0.34
C SER A 142 13.44 -8.04 1.38
N ARG A 143 12.97 -9.16 1.92
CA ARG A 143 12.04 -9.21 3.05
C ARG A 143 12.85 -9.23 4.35
N SER A 144 12.42 -8.52 5.38
CA SER A 144 13.01 -8.64 6.72
C SER A 144 12.13 -9.50 7.62
N SER A 145 12.76 -10.36 8.43
CA SER A 145 12.05 -11.32 9.28
C SER A 145 11.29 -10.59 10.39
N GLY A 146 9.98 -10.82 10.48
CA GLY A 146 9.10 -10.16 11.46
C GLY A 146 8.74 -8.71 11.09
N GLU A 147 9.15 -8.22 9.92
CA GLU A 147 9.02 -6.82 9.54
C GLU A 147 8.41 -6.64 8.15
N THR A 148 7.10 -6.46 8.14
CA THR A 148 6.33 -6.25 6.91
C THR A 148 6.84 -5.05 6.10
N GLY A 149 7.00 -5.27 4.79
CA GLY A 149 7.50 -4.28 3.83
C GLY A 149 8.73 -4.79 3.07
N VAL A 150 9.26 -3.93 2.20
CA VAL A 150 10.48 -4.24 1.42
C VAL A 150 11.63 -3.38 1.91
N TRP A 151 12.78 -4.03 2.04
CA TRP A 151 13.98 -3.51 2.67
C TRP A 151 15.19 -3.67 1.75
N ILE A 152 16.16 -2.77 1.89
CA ILE A 152 17.50 -2.91 1.34
C ILE A 152 18.44 -3.32 2.46
N ASP A 153 19.30 -4.29 2.17
CA ASP A 153 20.30 -4.87 3.08
C ASP A 153 19.77 -5.25 4.49
N PRO A 154 18.58 -5.89 4.65
CA PRO A 154 18.02 -6.21 5.97
C PRO A 154 18.90 -7.15 6.81
N GLU A 155 19.78 -7.93 6.17
CA GLU A 155 20.75 -8.81 6.83
C GLU A 155 21.98 -8.08 7.37
N LEU A 156 22.24 -6.84 6.92
CA LEU A 156 23.40 -6.04 7.31
C LEU A 156 23.03 -5.08 8.43
N LYS A 157 23.25 -5.50 9.67
CA LYS A 157 22.97 -4.71 10.87
C LYS A 157 23.57 -3.30 10.80
N GLY A 158 22.74 -2.28 11.01
CA GLY A 158 23.05 -0.86 10.92
C GLY A 158 22.91 -0.27 9.52
N ARG A 159 22.61 -1.09 8.50
CA ARG A 159 22.40 -0.66 7.10
C ARG A 159 21.00 -0.96 6.59
N GLU A 160 20.18 -1.64 7.39
CA GLU A 160 18.80 -1.97 7.06
C GLU A 160 17.98 -0.69 6.83
N ARG A 161 17.36 -0.60 5.67
CA ARG A 161 16.54 0.58 5.31
C ARG A 161 15.31 0.17 4.52
N LYS A 162 14.14 0.63 4.98
CA LYS A 162 12.86 0.33 4.36
C LYS A 162 12.66 1.22 3.12
N ILE A 163 12.39 0.60 1.98
CA ILE A 163 12.05 1.32 0.73
C ILE A 163 10.53 1.35 0.48
N CYS A 164 9.80 0.37 1.01
CA CYS A 164 8.35 0.30 0.88
C CYS A 164 7.67 -0.16 2.16
N ALA A 165 6.72 0.63 2.66
CA ALA A 165 5.83 0.22 3.74
C ALA A 165 4.66 -0.59 3.17
N ILE A 166 4.20 -1.59 3.92
CA ILE A 166 3.00 -2.38 3.58
C ILE A 166 2.14 -2.49 4.84
N GLY A 167 0.88 -2.10 4.72
CA GLY A 167 -0.10 -2.12 5.80
C GLY A 167 -1.49 -2.31 5.21
N VAL A 168 -2.14 -3.42 5.56
CA VAL A 168 -3.40 -3.84 4.94
C VAL A 168 -4.48 -4.03 6.00
N ARG A 169 -5.74 -3.96 5.56
CA ARG A 169 -6.91 -4.44 6.28
C ARG A 169 -7.56 -5.53 5.44
N CYS A 170 -8.17 -6.52 6.08
CA CYS A 170 -9.00 -7.50 5.40
C CYS A 170 -10.33 -7.67 6.16
N SER A 171 -11.44 -7.68 5.43
CA SER A 171 -12.78 -7.94 5.97
C SER A 171 -13.50 -8.91 5.05
N ARG A 172 -13.96 -10.05 5.58
CA ARG A 172 -14.58 -11.13 4.79
C ARG A 172 -13.76 -11.47 3.53
N TRP A 173 -12.45 -11.59 3.67
CA TRP A 173 -11.51 -11.87 2.57
C TRP A 173 -11.42 -10.79 1.49
N VAL A 174 -11.99 -9.61 1.70
CA VAL A 174 -11.80 -8.45 0.82
C VAL A 174 -10.73 -7.54 1.43
N THR A 175 -9.69 -7.23 0.66
CA THR A 175 -8.55 -6.41 1.11
C THR A 175 -8.81 -4.91 0.98
N MET A 176 -8.09 -4.11 1.76
CA MET A 176 -8.08 -2.65 1.69
C MET A 176 -6.73 -2.12 2.21
N HIS A 177 -6.40 -0.86 1.92
CA HIS A 177 -5.04 -0.31 2.03
C HIS A 177 -4.07 -1.08 1.13
N GLY A 178 -2.79 -1.14 1.45
CA GLY A 178 -1.82 -1.76 0.55
C GLY A 178 -0.39 -1.36 0.89
N PHE A 179 0.28 -0.72 -0.06
CA PHE A 179 1.70 -0.41 0.02
C PHE A 179 2.00 1.06 -0.29
N ALA A 180 3.15 1.53 0.16
CA ALA A 180 3.68 2.87 -0.09
C ALA A 180 5.16 2.78 -0.42
N LEU A 181 5.49 2.89 -1.71
CA LEU A 181 6.85 2.81 -2.25
C LEU A 181 7.46 4.20 -2.36
N ASN A 182 8.59 4.41 -1.70
CA ASN A 182 9.32 5.66 -1.78
C ASN A 182 10.08 5.75 -3.11
N VAL A 183 9.66 6.64 -4.02
CA VAL A 183 10.29 6.80 -5.34
C VAL A 183 11.28 7.96 -5.33
N ASN A 184 10.77 9.19 -5.40
CA ASN A 184 11.54 10.44 -5.24
C ASN A 184 11.07 11.19 -3.98
N THR A 185 10.62 10.42 -2.98
CA THR A 185 9.96 10.92 -1.78
C THR A 185 10.95 11.70 -0.93
N ASP A 186 10.55 12.87 -0.43
CA ASP A 186 11.32 13.57 0.60
C ASP A 186 11.34 12.73 1.89
N LEU A 187 12.48 12.13 2.18
CA LEU A 187 12.64 11.25 3.33
C LEU A 187 12.74 12.01 4.65
N ASN A 188 12.91 13.34 4.63
CA ASN A 188 13.00 14.14 5.86
C ASN A 188 11.73 14.07 6.70
N TYR A 189 10.56 13.83 6.08
CA TYR A 189 9.31 13.63 6.80
C TYR A 189 9.35 12.41 7.74
N PHE A 190 10.18 11.40 7.45
CA PHE A 190 10.31 10.25 8.35
C PHE A 190 11.11 10.56 9.62
N ASN A 191 11.90 11.65 9.65
CA ASN A 191 12.64 12.08 10.85
C ASN A 191 11.72 12.58 11.98
N HIS A 192 10.44 12.80 11.67
CA HIS A 192 9.43 13.31 12.59
C HIS A 192 8.52 12.22 13.15
N ILE A 193 8.83 10.94 12.88
CA ILE A 193 8.08 9.79 13.40
C ILE A 193 9.02 8.67 13.87
N ILE A 194 8.54 7.82 14.77
CA ILE A 194 9.23 6.59 15.20
C ILE A 194 8.50 5.37 14.60
N PRO A 195 8.89 4.88 13.41
CA PRO A 195 8.18 3.76 12.80
C PRO A 195 8.44 2.45 13.54
N CYS A 196 7.36 1.74 13.89
CA CYS A 196 7.38 0.38 14.46
C CYS A 196 8.11 0.27 15.81
N GLY A 197 8.13 1.34 16.62
CA GLY A 197 8.67 1.33 18.00
C GLY A 197 10.16 1.00 18.13
N ILE A 198 10.90 0.88 17.03
CA ILE A 198 12.33 0.53 17.04
C ILE A 198 13.11 1.74 16.57
N GLN A 199 13.77 2.39 17.52
CA GLN A 199 14.75 3.44 17.24
C GLN A 199 15.86 2.86 16.33
N ASN A 200 16.25 3.62 15.30
CA ASN A 200 17.33 3.36 14.34
C ASN A 200 17.01 2.60 13.04
N LYS A 201 15.74 2.29 12.74
CA LYS A 201 15.42 1.77 11.39
C LYS A 201 15.36 2.89 10.37
N GLN A 202 16.21 2.78 9.35
CA GLN A 202 16.32 3.80 8.32
C GLN A 202 15.22 3.61 7.27
N VAL A 203 14.93 4.68 6.54
CA VAL A 203 14.12 4.65 5.32
C VAL A 203 14.97 5.07 4.13
N THR A 204 14.58 4.59 2.96
CA THR A 204 15.19 4.97 1.70
C THR A 204 14.15 5.15 0.60
N SER A 205 14.60 5.59 -0.58
CA SER A 205 13.81 5.77 -1.80
C SER A 205 14.60 5.26 -3.00
N ILE A 206 13.93 5.02 -4.13
CA ILE A 206 14.62 4.65 -5.38
C ILE A 206 15.64 5.73 -5.74
N GLU A 207 15.25 7.01 -5.68
CA GLU A 207 16.13 8.15 -5.94
C GLU A 207 17.40 8.13 -5.08
N LYS A 208 17.26 7.89 -3.77
CA LYS A 208 18.40 7.87 -2.85
C LYS A 208 19.35 6.70 -3.12
N GLU A 209 18.82 5.54 -3.46
CA GLU A 209 19.64 4.34 -3.71
C GLU A 209 20.34 4.39 -5.08
N VAL A 210 19.68 4.94 -6.10
CA VAL A 210 20.26 5.09 -7.44
C VAL A 210 21.18 6.31 -7.54
N GLY A 211 20.92 7.34 -6.73
CA GLY A 211 21.70 8.59 -6.70
C GLY A 211 21.17 9.71 -7.60
N GLU A 212 20.04 9.49 -8.28
CA GLU A 212 19.37 10.48 -9.11
C GLU A 212 17.85 10.26 -9.13
N ARG A 213 17.11 11.32 -9.47
CA ARG A 213 15.65 11.28 -9.57
C ARG A 213 15.22 10.34 -10.70
N VAL A 214 14.27 9.45 -10.43
CA VAL A 214 13.74 8.51 -11.43
C VAL A 214 12.39 8.94 -11.98
N ASP A 215 12.05 8.45 -13.17
CA ASP A 215 10.74 8.67 -13.79
C ASP A 215 9.63 8.00 -12.96
N TYR A 216 8.81 8.82 -12.31
CA TYR A 216 7.70 8.40 -11.47
C TYR A 216 6.65 7.59 -12.24
N GLU A 217 6.36 7.95 -13.50
CA GLU A 217 5.38 7.25 -14.32
C GLU A 217 5.92 5.90 -14.82
N LYS A 218 7.24 5.80 -15.06
CA LYS A 218 7.87 4.51 -15.31
C LYS A 218 7.69 3.55 -14.13
N VAL A 219 7.89 4.02 -12.90
CA VAL A 219 7.70 3.18 -11.70
C VAL A 219 6.26 2.68 -11.61
N LYS A 220 5.26 3.54 -11.83
CA LYS A 220 3.85 3.14 -11.84
C LYS A 220 3.58 2.05 -12.88
N LYS A 221 4.06 2.20 -14.12
CA LYS A 221 3.89 1.18 -15.17
C LYS A 221 4.51 -0.17 -14.79
N LEU A 222 5.70 -0.16 -14.19
CA LEU A 222 6.37 -1.38 -13.71
C LEU A 222 5.60 -2.04 -12.57
N LEU A 223 5.04 -1.25 -11.65
CA LEU A 223 4.17 -1.77 -10.58
C LEU A 223 2.95 -2.50 -11.17
N LEU A 224 2.28 -1.93 -12.18
CA LEU A 224 1.15 -2.59 -12.84
C LEU A 224 1.60 -3.92 -13.47
N HIS A 225 2.67 -3.89 -14.25
CA HIS A 225 3.20 -5.06 -14.94
C HIS A 225 3.53 -6.20 -13.96
N HIS A 226 4.31 -5.93 -12.92
CA HIS A 226 4.66 -6.97 -11.95
C HIS A 226 3.49 -7.37 -11.07
N PHE A 227 2.51 -6.48 -10.85
CA PHE A 227 1.27 -6.84 -10.17
C PHE A 227 0.48 -7.88 -10.99
N GLU A 228 0.33 -7.68 -12.30
CA GLU A 228 -0.32 -8.68 -13.19
C GLU A 228 0.37 -10.04 -13.12
N GLU A 229 1.70 -10.05 -13.21
CA GLU A 229 2.49 -11.29 -13.17
C GLU A 229 2.40 -12.02 -11.83
N VAL A 230 2.61 -11.30 -10.72
CA VAL A 230 2.70 -11.90 -9.38
C VAL A 230 1.33 -12.37 -8.88
N PHE A 231 0.28 -11.63 -9.20
CA PHE A 231 -1.07 -11.99 -8.80
C PHE A 231 -1.78 -12.90 -9.82
N GLU A 232 -1.19 -13.12 -10.99
CA GLU A 232 -1.77 -13.86 -12.11
C GLU A 232 -3.18 -13.32 -12.43
N VAL A 233 -3.23 -12.00 -12.69
CA VAL A 233 -4.46 -11.27 -13.00
C VAL A 233 -4.32 -10.49 -14.30
N SER A 234 -5.45 -10.16 -14.93
CA SER A 234 -5.49 -9.24 -16.06
C SER A 234 -5.92 -7.86 -15.54
N ILE A 235 -5.11 -6.83 -15.78
CA ILE A 235 -5.47 -5.46 -15.46
C ILE A 235 -6.24 -4.82 -16.61
N ASN A 236 -7.46 -4.39 -16.32
CA ASN A 236 -8.27 -3.60 -17.23
C ASN A 236 -8.18 -2.12 -16.83
N THR A 237 -7.53 -1.32 -17.67
CA THR A 237 -7.55 0.15 -17.56
C THR A 237 -8.91 0.64 -18.03
N LEU A 238 -9.78 1.05 -17.09
CA LEU A 238 -10.93 1.86 -17.48
C LEU A 238 -10.38 3.22 -17.91
N ARG A 239 -10.28 3.46 -19.22
CA ARG A 239 -10.15 4.83 -19.71
C ARG A 239 -11.37 5.60 -19.19
N PRO A 240 -11.21 6.83 -18.65
CA PRO A 240 -12.36 7.68 -18.42
C PRO A 240 -13.15 7.73 -19.73
N ALA A 241 -14.47 7.53 -19.66
CA ALA A 241 -15.32 7.89 -20.79
C ALA A 241 -15.10 9.39 -21.03
N LEU A 242 -14.48 9.73 -22.16
CA LEU A 242 -14.35 11.10 -22.65
C LEU A 242 -15.74 11.72 -22.84
#